data_AF-A0A0W0ZFQ5-F1
#
_entry.id   AF-A0A0W0ZFQ5-F1
#
_cell.length_a   1.000
_cell.length_b   1.000
_cell.length_c   1.000
_cell.angle_alpha   90.00
_cell.angle_beta   90.00
_cell.angle_gamma   90.00
#
_symmetry.space_group_name_H-M   'P 1'
#
loop_
_entity.id
_entity.type
_entity.pdbx_description
1 polymer ?
#
loop_
_entity_poly.entity_id
_entity_poly.type
_entity_poly.pdbx_seq_one_letter_code
_entity_poly.pdbx_strand_id
1 'polypeptide(L)'
;MKTKIISITTLFALIALSFSAWWFWPAKKPSTLFRQADFDRLPGWKSADLKKSLQTFQTSCRAFIKQSPEQVVGTEHIDLQVKDWQPACIAALKISPTDEQEVKHFFEKWFTPVEFTDTGEKPGLFTGYYVPAIKGSYTKSKEFHVPLYETPDDLVTTDLGLFFNDLKNRRLIGRLEGKKLVPYYTRAQINHGALKGKARVLVWINSPIDRLFLEIQGSGVIELEDGKRLYVGYDAQNGAPYTAIAGVLIKKGVMTKDNASMQAIKRYLEAHPKQMDKVINKNKSFVFFRKMSDGSALGSQGVALTPGYSLAIDKQWVPMGAPLWLATTRPDSTNPDENKPMQRLMIAQDTGGAIRGKVRGDVFWGGGEKATLIAGHMKNHGHYWILLPKHAVSRLEKNKLISG
;
A
#
# COMPACT_ATOMS: atom_id res chain seq x y z
N MET A 1 57.92 43.27 23.29
CA MET A 1 57.09 42.54 24.28
C MET A 1 55.57 42.68 24.06
N LYS A 2 55.05 43.82 23.58
CA LYS A 2 53.60 44.04 23.43
C LYS A 2 52.91 43.16 22.35
N THR A 3 53.59 42.80 21.28
CA THR A 3 53.01 42.02 20.16
C THR A 3 52.78 40.54 20.48
N LYS A 4 53.59 39.93 21.35
CA LYS A 4 53.41 38.52 21.76
C LYS A 4 52.21 38.33 22.71
N ILE A 5 51.90 39.32 23.53
CA ILE A 5 50.78 39.25 24.49
C ILE A 5 49.44 39.32 23.75
N ILE A 6 49.33 40.20 22.75
CA ILE A 6 48.10 40.36 21.94
C ILE A 6 47.76 39.07 21.19
N SER A 7 48.77 38.39 20.64
CA SER A 7 48.60 37.13 19.88
C SER A 7 48.17 35.94 20.75
N ILE A 8 48.57 35.90 22.02
CA ILE A 8 48.16 34.86 22.97
C ILE A 8 46.74 35.12 23.47
N THR A 9 46.37 36.38 23.72
CA THR A 9 45.00 36.74 24.14
C THR A 9 43.97 36.50 23.04
N THR A 10 44.29 36.74 21.76
CA THR A 10 43.37 36.45 20.65
C THR A 10 43.21 34.94 20.42
N LEU A 11 44.27 34.15 20.61
CA LEU A 11 44.19 32.69 20.49
C LEU A 11 43.32 32.08 21.60
N PHE A 12 43.47 32.53 22.85
CA PHE A 12 42.61 32.09 23.95
C PHE A 12 41.16 32.52 23.79
N ALA A 13 40.91 33.74 23.28
CA ALA A 13 39.54 34.20 22.99
C ALA A 13 38.87 33.38 21.89
N LEU A 14 39.60 33.02 20.82
CA LEU A 14 39.09 32.16 19.74
C LEU A 14 38.82 30.72 20.21
N ILE A 15 39.68 30.16 21.06
CA ILE A 15 39.46 28.82 21.64
C ILE A 15 38.25 28.84 22.59
N ALA A 16 38.12 29.86 23.44
CA ALA A 16 36.96 30.02 24.34
C ALA A 16 35.64 30.24 23.57
N LEU A 17 35.66 31.02 22.49
CA LEU A 17 34.52 31.19 21.59
C LEU A 17 34.16 29.88 20.88
N SER A 18 35.14 29.10 20.41
CA SER A 18 34.89 27.80 19.78
C SER A 18 34.32 26.75 20.76
N PHE A 19 34.79 26.74 22.01
CA PHE A 19 34.27 25.86 23.06
C PHE A 19 32.83 26.25 23.46
N SER A 20 32.54 27.54 23.56
CA SER A 20 31.18 28.03 23.82
C SER A 20 30.22 27.72 22.67
N ALA A 21 30.66 27.89 21.42
CA ALA A 21 29.86 27.56 20.24
C ALA A 21 29.59 26.04 20.12
N TRP A 22 30.47 25.19 20.64
CA TRP A 22 30.27 23.74 20.67
C TRP A 22 29.35 23.31 21.82
N TRP A 23 29.42 23.97 22.98
CA TRP A 23 28.52 23.72 24.12
C TRP A 23 27.09 24.22 23.87
N PHE A 24 26.93 25.29 23.10
CA PHE A 24 25.65 25.87 22.71
C PHE A 24 25.18 25.44 21.30
N TRP A 25 25.90 24.54 20.62
CA TRP A 25 25.37 23.89 19.42
C TRP A 25 24.20 23.02 19.87
N PRO A 26 22.96 23.28 19.44
CA PRO A 26 21.84 22.43 19.83
C PRO A 26 22.11 21.05 19.26
N ALA A 27 22.50 20.11 20.12
CA ALA A 27 22.46 18.70 19.78
C ALA A 27 21.05 18.45 19.24
N LYS A 28 20.94 18.06 17.96
CA LYS A 28 19.65 17.63 17.41
C LYS A 28 19.17 16.52 18.32
N LYS A 29 18.17 16.80 19.18
CA LYS A 29 17.54 15.78 20.00
C LYS A 29 17.19 14.63 19.06
N PRO A 30 17.56 13.37 19.36
CA PRO A 30 17.20 12.25 18.52
C PRO A 30 15.68 12.27 18.37
N SER A 31 15.21 12.60 17.16
CA SER A 31 13.78 12.70 16.90
C SER A 31 13.21 11.30 16.97
N THR A 32 12.41 11.03 18.00
CA THR A 32 11.77 9.74 18.18
C THR A 32 10.72 9.56 17.10
N LEU A 33 11.01 8.85 16.00
CA LEU A 33 10.10 8.66 14.85
C LEU A 33 8.67 8.23 15.24
N PHE A 34 8.54 7.47 16.33
CA PHE A 34 7.27 7.01 16.89
C PHE A 34 7.04 7.52 18.30
N ARG A 35 5.77 7.79 18.62
CA ARG A 35 5.24 8.03 19.97
C ARG A 35 4.24 6.94 20.32
N GLN A 36 4.38 6.38 21.51
CA GLN A 36 3.39 5.47 22.08
C GLN A 36 2.13 6.25 22.47
N ALA A 37 0.96 5.67 22.19
CA ALA A 37 -0.34 6.16 22.63
C ALA A 37 -0.98 5.17 23.60
N ASP A 38 -2.03 5.63 24.28
CA ASP A 38 -2.91 4.79 25.09
C ASP A 38 -4.19 4.50 24.30
N PHE A 39 -4.77 3.32 24.48
CA PHE A 39 -6.05 2.95 23.86
C PHE A 39 -7.18 3.92 24.22
N ASP A 40 -7.17 4.47 25.43
CA ASP A 40 -8.16 5.47 25.87
C ASP A 40 -8.07 6.80 25.11
N ARG A 41 -6.94 7.08 24.46
CA ARG A 41 -6.73 8.28 23.63
C ARG A 41 -7.11 8.06 22.17
N LEU A 42 -7.42 6.82 21.77
CA LEU A 42 -7.85 6.51 20.41
C LEU A 42 -9.31 6.93 20.21
N PRO A 43 -9.62 7.86 19.27
CA PRO A 43 -10.99 8.35 19.07
C PRO A 43 -11.93 7.19 18.72
N GLY A 44 -13.01 7.04 19.48
CA GLY A 44 -14.03 6.02 19.25
C GLY A 44 -13.69 4.61 19.73
N TRP A 45 -12.51 4.37 20.30
CA TRP A 45 -12.09 3.02 20.72
C TRP A 45 -13.03 2.39 21.74
N LYS A 46 -13.57 3.19 22.67
CA LYS A 46 -14.43 2.68 23.74
C LYS A 46 -15.69 1.99 23.22
N SER A 47 -16.26 2.48 22.12
CA SER A 47 -17.50 2.02 21.50
C SER A 47 -17.28 1.31 20.16
N ALA A 48 -16.05 0.88 19.87
CA ALA A 48 -15.72 0.23 18.61
C ALA A 48 -16.37 -1.15 18.48
N ASP A 49 -16.82 -1.51 17.27
CA ASP A 49 -17.12 -2.90 16.90
C ASP A 49 -15.86 -3.51 16.26
N LEU A 50 -15.23 -4.42 16.98
CA LEU A 50 -13.96 -5.04 16.64
C LEU A 50 -14.10 -6.48 16.17
N LYS A 51 -15.30 -7.08 16.24
CA LYS A 51 -15.52 -8.49 15.85
C LYS A 51 -15.06 -8.75 14.41
N LYS A 52 -15.48 -7.89 13.48
CA LYS A 52 -15.07 -8.02 12.08
C LYS A 52 -13.59 -7.69 11.86
N SER A 53 -13.04 -6.76 12.64
CA SER A 53 -11.60 -6.45 12.66
C SER A 53 -10.76 -7.66 13.11
N LEU A 54 -11.23 -8.40 14.13
CA LEU A 54 -10.61 -9.64 14.58
C LEU A 54 -10.68 -10.71 13.51
N GLN A 55 -11.84 -10.91 12.85
CA GLN A 55 -11.97 -11.86 11.74
C GLN A 55 -10.96 -11.53 10.61
N THR A 56 -10.83 -10.26 10.26
CA THR A 56 -9.84 -9.81 9.26
C THR A 56 -8.41 -10.07 9.74
N PHE A 57 -8.10 -9.80 11.01
CA PHE A 57 -6.77 -10.07 11.58
C PHE A 57 -6.45 -11.57 11.60
N GLN A 58 -7.42 -12.41 11.96
CA GLN A 58 -7.29 -13.88 11.93
C GLN A 58 -6.93 -14.37 10.53
N THR A 59 -7.41 -13.73 9.46
CA THR A 59 -7.03 -14.07 8.07
C THR A 59 -5.53 -13.88 7.84
N SER A 60 -4.94 -12.78 8.30
CA SER A 60 -3.48 -12.58 8.29
C SER A 60 -2.76 -13.59 9.20
N CYS A 61 -3.34 -13.90 10.37
CA CYS A 61 -2.74 -14.86 11.30
C CYS A 61 -2.61 -16.27 10.75
N ARG A 62 -3.59 -16.74 9.97
CA ARG A 62 -3.50 -18.05 9.29
C ARG A 62 -2.34 -18.13 8.30
N ALA A 63 -1.89 -16.99 7.76
CA ALA A 63 -0.68 -16.91 6.95
C ALA A 63 0.59 -16.89 7.82
N PHE A 64 0.64 -16.04 8.85
CA PHE A 64 1.81 -15.92 9.73
C PHE A 64 2.19 -17.23 10.41
N ILE A 65 1.23 -18.02 10.88
CA ILE A 65 1.52 -19.30 11.54
C ILE A 65 2.18 -20.34 10.61
N LYS A 66 2.08 -20.18 9.29
CA LYS A 66 2.67 -21.09 8.30
C LYS A 66 4.02 -20.62 7.77
N GLN A 67 4.42 -19.39 8.09
CA GLN A 67 5.66 -18.79 7.60
C GLN A 67 6.84 -19.12 8.54
N SER A 68 8.07 -19.06 8.00
CA SER A 68 9.29 -19.21 8.81
C SER A 68 9.34 -18.11 9.89
N PRO A 69 9.59 -18.46 11.16
CA PRO A 69 9.65 -17.50 12.26
C PRO A 69 10.66 -16.35 12.04
N GLU A 70 11.74 -16.61 11.31
CA GLU A 70 12.84 -15.69 11.03
C GLU A 70 12.57 -14.74 9.85
N GLN A 71 11.52 -15.01 9.07
CA GLN A 71 11.16 -14.18 7.93
C GLN A 71 10.87 -12.74 8.40
N VAL A 72 11.56 -11.77 7.79
CA VAL A 72 11.38 -10.35 8.08
C VAL A 72 10.04 -9.88 7.51
N VAL A 73 9.21 -9.29 8.36
CA VAL A 73 7.89 -8.74 8.00
C VAL A 73 7.69 -7.31 8.49
N GLY A 74 8.70 -6.78 9.18
CA GLY A 74 8.82 -5.39 9.57
C GLY A 74 9.22 -4.46 8.44
N THR A 75 9.61 -3.25 8.82
CA THR A 75 10.11 -2.21 7.92
C THR A 75 11.52 -1.82 8.32
N GLU A 76 12.15 -0.93 7.55
CA GLU A 76 13.44 -0.33 7.92
C GLU A 76 13.40 0.33 9.32
N HIS A 77 12.24 0.82 9.73
CA HIS A 77 12.05 1.55 10.98
C HIS A 77 11.36 0.74 12.07
N ILE A 78 10.74 -0.40 11.73
CA ILE A 78 10.01 -1.26 12.66
C ILE A 78 10.54 -2.68 12.48
N ASP A 79 11.50 -3.06 13.31
CA ASP A 79 12.11 -4.40 13.24
C ASP A 79 11.15 -5.47 13.80
N LEU A 80 10.57 -6.24 12.86
CA LEU A 80 9.66 -7.34 13.13
C LEU A 80 9.96 -8.55 12.25
N GLN A 81 9.91 -9.71 12.88
CA GLN A 81 9.91 -11.00 12.22
C GLN A 81 8.57 -11.71 12.43
N VAL A 82 8.28 -12.75 11.66
CA VAL A 82 7.03 -13.53 11.79
C VAL A 82 6.84 -14.03 13.23
N LYS A 83 7.91 -14.44 13.91
CA LYS A 83 7.86 -14.89 15.32
C LYS A 83 7.28 -13.85 16.28
N ASP A 84 7.37 -12.56 15.96
CA ASP A 84 6.79 -11.50 16.78
C ASP A 84 5.26 -11.46 16.67
N TRP A 85 4.69 -11.92 15.56
CA TRP A 85 3.24 -11.99 15.37
C TRP A 85 2.63 -13.29 15.85
N GLN A 86 3.39 -14.39 15.81
CA GLN A 86 2.90 -15.75 16.08
C GLN A 86 2.18 -15.90 17.44
N PRO A 87 2.68 -15.40 18.59
CA PRO A 87 1.99 -15.53 19.87
C PRO A 87 0.60 -14.87 19.87
N ALA A 88 0.52 -13.62 19.39
CA ALA A 88 -0.75 -12.89 19.29
C ALA A 88 -1.69 -13.58 18.29
N CYS A 89 -1.15 -14.13 17.20
CA CYS A 89 -1.94 -14.85 16.21
C CYS A 89 -2.50 -16.18 16.72
N ILE A 90 -1.72 -16.95 17.47
CA ILE A 90 -2.18 -18.18 18.12
C ILE A 90 -3.31 -17.86 19.10
N ALA A 91 -3.19 -16.77 19.85
CA ALA A 91 -4.26 -16.31 20.74
C ALA A 91 -5.49 -15.84 19.97
N ALA A 92 -5.32 -15.03 18.92
CA ALA A 92 -6.40 -14.51 18.09
C ALA A 92 -7.24 -15.63 17.49
N LEU A 93 -6.60 -16.71 17.00
CA LEU A 93 -7.27 -17.83 16.35
C LEU A 93 -8.09 -18.71 17.31
N LYS A 94 -7.93 -18.55 18.64
CA LYS A 94 -8.73 -19.23 19.66
C LYS A 94 -9.98 -18.44 20.06
N ILE A 95 -10.06 -17.17 19.69
CA ILE A 95 -11.17 -16.28 20.06
C ILE A 95 -12.27 -16.38 19.02
N SER A 96 -13.49 -16.66 19.48
CA SER A 96 -14.68 -16.54 18.66
C SER A 96 -15.11 -15.07 18.62
N PRO A 97 -15.37 -14.47 17.44
CA PRO A 97 -15.73 -13.05 17.30
C PRO A 97 -17.20 -12.80 17.67
N THR A 98 -17.62 -13.26 18.85
CA THR A 98 -18.99 -13.18 19.35
C THR A 98 -19.11 -12.20 20.53
N ASP A 99 -18.09 -12.12 21.38
CA ASP A 99 -18.04 -11.22 22.54
C ASP A 99 -17.12 -10.02 22.27
N GLU A 100 -17.70 -8.82 22.18
CA GLU A 100 -16.98 -7.58 21.94
C GLU A 100 -15.94 -7.27 23.04
N GLN A 101 -16.24 -7.60 24.30
CA GLN A 101 -15.33 -7.33 25.42
C GLN A 101 -14.08 -8.22 25.34
N GLU A 102 -14.26 -9.50 24.99
CA GLU A 102 -13.15 -10.43 24.78
C GLU A 102 -12.25 -9.96 23.62
N VAL A 103 -12.86 -9.57 22.49
CA VAL A 103 -12.12 -9.07 21.32
C VAL A 103 -11.33 -7.80 21.65
N LYS A 104 -11.96 -6.86 22.35
CA LYS A 104 -11.29 -5.62 22.77
C LYS A 104 -10.14 -5.89 23.73
N HIS A 105 -10.38 -6.73 24.75
CA HIS A 105 -9.35 -7.13 25.70
C HIS A 105 -8.17 -7.82 24.99
N PHE A 106 -8.42 -8.61 23.95
CA PHE A 106 -7.36 -9.21 23.14
C PHE A 106 -6.44 -8.15 22.53
N PHE A 107 -6.99 -7.12 21.85
CA PHE A 107 -6.15 -6.09 21.25
C PHE A 107 -5.39 -5.27 22.28
N GLU A 108 -6.03 -4.93 23.39
CA GLU A 108 -5.41 -4.19 24.51
C GLU A 108 -4.33 -5.01 25.22
N LYS A 109 -4.49 -6.34 25.29
CA LYS A 109 -3.53 -7.25 25.91
C LYS A 109 -2.28 -7.42 25.06
N TRP A 110 -2.43 -7.62 23.76
CA TRP A 110 -1.34 -8.04 22.87
C TRP A 110 -0.60 -6.92 22.18
N PHE A 111 -1.22 -5.75 22.02
CA PHE A 111 -0.66 -4.66 21.23
C PHE A 111 -0.50 -3.37 22.02
N THR A 112 0.36 -2.50 21.49
CA THR A 112 0.54 -1.11 21.91
C THR A 112 0.32 -0.22 20.69
N PRO A 113 -0.58 0.79 20.76
CA PRO A 113 -0.75 1.73 19.66
C PRO A 113 0.42 2.71 19.61
N VAL A 114 0.97 2.92 18.42
CA VAL A 114 2.04 3.90 18.16
C VAL A 114 1.66 4.79 16.97
N GLU A 115 2.10 6.03 16.99
CA GLU A 115 1.92 6.99 15.89
C GLU A 115 3.25 7.61 15.48
N PHE A 116 3.34 8.08 14.24
CA PHE A 116 4.49 8.84 13.76
C PHE A 116 4.50 10.23 14.41
N THR A 117 5.67 10.71 14.84
CA THR A 117 5.79 12.01 15.53
C THR A 117 5.99 13.20 14.59
N ASP A 118 6.45 12.94 13.37
CA ASP A 118 6.92 13.96 12.42
C ASP A 118 6.03 14.07 11.18
N THR A 119 4.73 13.83 11.36
CA THR A 119 3.73 13.91 10.29
C THR A 119 3.52 15.34 9.76
N GLY A 120 4.08 16.35 10.44
CA GLY A 120 3.85 17.76 10.14
C GLY A 120 2.43 18.19 10.50
N GLU A 121 2.01 19.36 10.03
CA GLU A 121 0.63 19.86 10.24
C GLU A 121 -0.40 19.21 9.31
N LYS A 122 0.04 18.47 8.28
CA LYS A 122 -0.88 17.93 7.28
C LYS A 122 -1.40 16.55 7.69
N PRO A 123 -2.73 16.38 7.86
CA PRO A 123 -3.30 15.07 8.11
C PRO A 123 -3.04 14.12 6.94
N GLY A 124 -2.96 12.82 7.24
CA GLY A 124 -2.77 11.79 6.24
C GLY A 124 -3.89 11.76 5.20
N LEU A 125 -3.66 11.10 4.06
CA LEU A 125 -4.64 10.97 3.00
C LEU A 125 -5.12 9.52 2.86
N PHE A 126 -6.43 9.34 2.92
CA PHE A 126 -7.10 8.07 2.76
C PHE A 126 -7.99 8.08 1.52
N THR A 127 -7.80 7.08 0.69
CA THR A 127 -8.60 6.84 -0.52
C THR A 127 -9.35 5.52 -0.38
N GLY A 128 -10.18 5.16 -1.35
CA GLY A 128 -10.77 3.84 -1.42
C GLY A 128 -10.51 3.16 -2.75
N TYR A 129 -10.42 1.84 -2.70
CA TYR A 129 -10.33 0.97 -3.87
C TYR A 129 -11.35 -0.17 -3.78
N TYR A 130 -11.66 -0.80 -4.91
CA TYR A 130 -12.77 -1.74 -5.02
C TYR A 130 -12.51 -2.79 -6.11
N VAL A 131 -13.39 -3.78 -6.22
CA VAL A 131 -13.35 -4.80 -7.27
C VAL A 131 -14.28 -4.38 -8.42
N PRO A 132 -13.77 -3.81 -9.53
CA PRO A 132 -14.57 -3.43 -10.69
C PRO A 132 -15.18 -4.66 -11.38
N ALA A 133 -16.39 -4.47 -11.91
CA ALA A 133 -17.01 -5.41 -12.84
C ALA A 133 -16.90 -4.85 -14.27
N ILE A 134 -16.39 -5.67 -15.20
CA ILE A 134 -16.24 -5.31 -16.62
C ILE A 134 -16.67 -6.49 -17.50
N LYS A 135 -17.10 -6.20 -18.73
CA LYS A 135 -17.48 -7.25 -19.69
C LYS A 135 -16.26 -7.86 -20.37
N GLY A 136 -16.32 -9.15 -20.67
CA GLY A 136 -15.27 -9.84 -21.41
C GLY A 136 -15.71 -11.11 -22.12
N SER A 137 -14.83 -11.65 -22.96
CA SER A 137 -15.01 -12.92 -23.66
C SER A 137 -13.70 -13.72 -23.69
N TYR A 138 -13.79 -15.04 -23.64
CA TYR A 138 -12.63 -15.90 -23.91
C TYR A 138 -12.20 -15.85 -25.37
N THR A 139 -13.09 -15.45 -26.28
CA THR A 139 -12.83 -15.38 -27.70
C THR A 139 -12.56 -13.93 -28.11
N LYS A 140 -11.49 -13.71 -28.87
CA LYS A 140 -11.20 -12.39 -29.42
C LYS A 140 -12.25 -12.03 -30.47
N SER A 141 -12.84 -10.85 -30.37
CA SER A 141 -13.76 -10.30 -31.36
C SER A 141 -13.45 -8.83 -31.64
N LYS A 142 -14.28 -8.16 -32.46
CA LYS A 142 -14.18 -6.71 -32.66
C LYS A 142 -14.55 -5.95 -31.37
N GLU A 143 -15.50 -6.49 -30.61
CA GLU A 143 -15.91 -5.93 -29.31
C GLU A 143 -14.85 -6.24 -28.25
N PHE A 144 -14.52 -7.52 -28.04
CA PHE A 144 -13.55 -7.98 -27.06
C PHE A 144 -12.17 -8.18 -27.70
N HIS A 145 -11.40 -7.10 -27.78
CA HIS A 145 -10.13 -7.05 -28.53
C HIS A 145 -8.92 -6.68 -27.67
N VAL A 146 -9.12 -6.33 -26.39
CA VAL A 146 -8.06 -5.94 -25.46
C VAL A 146 -7.71 -7.13 -24.54
N PRO A 147 -6.48 -7.68 -24.59
CA PRO A 147 -6.14 -8.85 -23.81
C PRO A 147 -5.82 -8.51 -22.35
N LEU A 148 -6.36 -9.29 -21.43
CA LEU A 148 -5.81 -9.50 -20.08
C LEU A 148 -4.87 -10.69 -20.12
N TYR A 149 -3.63 -10.50 -19.68
CA TYR A 149 -2.59 -11.52 -19.77
C TYR A 149 -2.39 -12.25 -18.45
N GLU A 150 -2.15 -13.56 -18.54
CA GLU A 150 -1.49 -14.33 -17.48
C GLU A 150 -0.01 -13.91 -17.37
N THR A 151 0.62 -14.24 -16.24
CA THR A 151 2.07 -14.00 -16.08
C THR A 151 2.84 -14.79 -17.13
N PRO A 152 3.70 -14.14 -17.93
CA PRO A 152 4.48 -14.81 -18.96
C PRO A 152 5.60 -15.67 -18.35
N ASP A 153 5.91 -16.81 -18.97
CA ASP A 153 6.93 -17.75 -18.48
C ASP A 153 8.35 -17.14 -18.48
N ASP A 154 8.59 -16.13 -19.33
CA ASP A 154 9.88 -15.43 -19.45
C ASP A 154 10.04 -14.26 -18.45
N LEU A 155 9.04 -13.99 -17.61
CA LEU A 155 9.11 -12.97 -16.57
C LEU A 155 9.88 -13.51 -15.35
N VAL A 156 11.05 -12.93 -15.12
CA VAL A 156 11.96 -13.31 -14.04
C VAL A 156 11.92 -12.24 -12.95
N THR A 157 11.69 -12.66 -11.70
CA THR A 157 11.88 -11.83 -10.51
C THR A 157 13.09 -12.33 -9.73
N THR A 158 14.09 -11.48 -9.52
CA THR A 158 15.33 -11.80 -8.81
C THR A 158 15.40 -11.02 -7.50
N ASP A 159 15.62 -11.74 -6.39
CA ASP A 159 15.97 -11.14 -5.10
C ASP A 159 17.46 -10.80 -5.08
N LEU A 160 17.77 -9.51 -4.95
CA LEU A 160 19.14 -9.02 -4.94
C LEU A 160 19.87 -9.37 -3.63
N GLY A 161 19.11 -9.65 -2.57
CA GLY A 161 19.65 -10.08 -1.28
C GLY A 161 20.38 -11.43 -1.34
N LEU A 162 20.12 -12.24 -2.37
CA LEU A 162 20.84 -13.49 -2.61
C LEU A 162 22.29 -13.27 -3.08
N PHE A 163 22.58 -12.11 -3.65
CA PHE A 163 23.90 -11.78 -4.19
C PHE A 163 24.67 -10.84 -3.28
N PHE A 164 23.97 -9.85 -2.70
CA PHE A 164 24.59 -8.84 -1.86
C PHE A 164 23.72 -8.53 -0.64
N ASN A 165 24.32 -8.60 0.55
CA ASN A 165 23.61 -8.46 1.82
C ASN A 165 23.00 -7.05 2.02
N ASP A 166 23.65 -6.02 1.49
CA ASP A 166 23.17 -4.62 1.49
C ASP A 166 21.97 -4.40 0.55
N LEU A 167 21.71 -5.33 -0.38
CA LEU A 167 20.54 -5.30 -1.27
C LEU A 167 19.40 -6.21 -0.79
N LYS A 168 19.43 -6.66 0.48
CA LYS A 168 18.31 -7.38 1.09
C LYS A 168 16.99 -6.63 0.90
N ASN A 169 15.92 -7.38 0.63
CA ASN A 169 14.57 -6.86 0.35
C ASN A 169 14.42 -6.04 -0.94
N ARG A 170 15.44 -6.00 -1.80
CA ARG A 170 15.38 -5.37 -3.14
C ARG A 170 15.17 -6.45 -4.19
N ARG A 171 14.30 -6.17 -5.16
CA ARG A 171 13.98 -7.09 -6.25
C ARG A 171 14.17 -6.39 -7.60
N LEU A 172 14.64 -7.15 -8.59
CA LEU A 172 14.59 -6.78 -10.01
C LEU A 172 13.59 -7.66 -10.73
N ILE A 173 12.88 -7.08 -11.68
CA ILE A 173 11.98 -7.80 -12.59
C ILE A 173 12.46 -7.57 -14.01
N GLY A 174 12.64 -8.65 -14.75
CA GLY A 174 13.21 -8.63 -16.08
C GLY A 174 12.84 -9.85 -16.89
N ARG A 175 13.45 -9.97 -18.06
CA ARG A 175 13.40 -11.14 -18.95
C ARG A 175 14.81 -11.51 -19.37
N LEU A 176 15.01 -12.77 -19.74
CA LEU A 176 16.28 -13.19 -20.31
C LEU A 176 16.36 -12.81 -21.80
N GLU A 177 17.51 -12.27 -22.19
CA GLU A 177 17.90 -12.03 -23.57
C GLU A 177 19.28 -12.62 -23.80
N GLY A 178 19.32 -13.83 -24.37
CA GLY A 178 20.51 -14.66 -24.36
C GLY A 178 20.97 -14.95 -22.93
N LYS A 179 22.13 -14.43 -22.54
CA LYS A 179 22.71 -14.57 -21.19
C LYS A 179 22.54 -13.33 -20.31
N LYS A 180 21.72 -12.36 -20.70
CA LYS A 180 21.51 -11.10 -19.96
C LYS A 180 20.12 -11.03 -19.38
N LEU A 181 20.00 -10.63 -18.12
CA LEU A 181 18.73 -10.18 -17.55
C LEU A 181 18.51 -8.72 -17.92
N VAL A 182 17.48 -8.44 -18.70
CA VAL A 182 17.12 -7.08 -19.15
C VAL A 182 15.74 -6.69 -18.61
N PRO A 183 15.40 -5.38 -18.52
CA PRO A 183 14.08 -4.96 -18.07
C PRO A 183 12.95 -5.62 -18.87
N TYR A 184 11.86 -5.95 -18.18
CA TYR A 184 10.68 -6.50 -18.83
C TYR A 184 10.00 -5.46 -19.74
N TYR A 185 9.11 -5.90 -20.64
CA TYR A 185 8.44 -5.00 -21.58
C TYR A 185 7.60 -3.95 -20.85
N THR A 186 7.70 -2.70 -21.32
CA THR A 186 6.85 -1.59 -20.86
C THR A 186 5.42 -1.74 -21.38
N ARG A 187 4.45 -1.09 -20.73
CA ARG A 187 3.06 -1.02 -21.23
C ARG A 187 2.97 -0.67 -22.72
N ALA A 188 3.74 0.31 -23.17
CA ALA A 188 3.76 0.72 -24.57
C ALA A 188 4.16 -0.45 -25.49
N GLN A 189 5.23 -1.17 -25.16
CA GLN A 189 5.68 -2.33 -25.94
C GLN A 189 4.65 -3.46 -25.91
N ILE A 190 4.06 -3.73 -24.74
CA ILE A 190 3.01 -4.75 -24.57
C ILE A 190 1.77 -4.41 -25.41
N ASN A 191 1.34 -3.14 -25.40
CA ASN A 191 0.21 -2.65 -26.20
C ASN A 191 0.46 -2.77 -27.71
N HIS A 192 1.71 -2.65 -28.14
CA HIS A 192 2.13 -2.89 -29.53
C HIS A 192 2.48 -4.36 -29.83
N GLY A 193 2.10 -5.30 -28.94
CA GLY A 193 2.15 -6.74 -29.23
C GLY A 193 3.43 -7.46 -28.80
N ALA A 194 4.26 -6.88 -27.92
CA ALA A 194 5.50 -7.53 -27.46
C ALA A 194 5.31 -8.92 -26.82
N LEU A 195 4.10 -9.21 -26.32
CA LEU A 195 3.72 -10.48 -25.68
C LEU A 195 3.06 -11.49 -26.64
N LYS A 196 2.91 -11.17 -27.92
CA LYS A 196 2.31 -12.10 -28.89
C LYS A 196 3.14 -13.38 -28.95
N GLY A 197 2.52 -14.51 -28.61
CA GLY A 197 3.17 -15.82 -28.55
C GLY A 197 4.06 -16.06 -27.32
N LYS A 198 4.10 -15.13 -26.35
CA LYS A 198 4.91 -15.25 -25.12
C LYS A 198 4.06 -15.32 -23.84
N ALA A 199 2.84 -14.77 -23.89
CA ALA A 199 1.92 -14.74 -22.76
C ALA A 199 0.56 -15.29 -23.17
N ARG A 200 -0.04 -16.10 -22.30
CA ARG A 200 -1.42 -16.57 -22.48
C ARG A 200 -2.38 -15.41 -22.23
N VAL A 201 -3.40 -15.31 -23.07
CA VAL A 201 -4.50 -14.37 -22.84
C VAL A 201 -5.51 -15.06 -21.94
N LEU A 202 -5.74 -14.49 -20.77
CA LEU A 202 -6.68 -14.98 -19.78
C LEU A 202 -8.13 -14.79 -20.26
N VAL A 203 -8.42 -13.59 -20.76
CA VAL A 203 -9.72 -13.16 -21.29
C VAL A 203 -9.51 -11.88 -22.10
N TRP A 204 -10.41 -11.60 -23.05
CA TRP A 204 -10.45 -10.36 -23.81
C TRP A 204 -11.52 -9.45 -23.25
N ILE A 205 -11.19 -8.17 -23.08
CA ILE A 205 -12.13 -7.12 -22.66
C ILE A 205 -12.28 -6.09 -23.79
N ASN A 206 -13.21 -5.16 -23.62
CA ASN A 206 -13.60 -4.21 -24.67
C ASN A 206 -12.80 -2.90 -24.70
N SER A 207 -12.07 -2.57 -23.63
CA SER A 207 -11.55 -1.21 -23.44
C SER A 207 -10.13 -1.18 -22.85
N PRO A 208 -9.17 -0.49 -23.50
CA PRO A 208 -7.80 -0.38 -22.99
C PRO A 208 -7.72 0.49 -21.73
N ILE A 209 -8.65 1.43 -21.56
CA ILE A 209 -8.73 2.26 -20.35
C ILE A 209 -9.32 1.46 -19.18
N ASP A 210 -10.29 0.58 -19.44
CA ASP A 210 -10.80 -0.33 -18.41
C ASP A 210 -9.75 -1.34 -17.97
N ARG A 211 -8.92 -1.84 -18.90
CA ARG A 211 -7.75 -2.65 -18.52
C ARG A 211 -6.81 -1.85 -17.61
N LEU A 212 -6.47 -0.62 -17.98
CA LEU A 212 -5.58 0.21 -17.17
C LEU A 212 -6.14 0.44 -15.76
N PHE A 213 -7.44 0.73 -15.63
CA PHE A 213 -8.06 0.89 -14.31
C PHE A 213 -8.12 -0.44 -13.54
N LEU A 214 -8.43 -1.56 -14.19
CA LEU A 214 -8.37 -2.88 -13.58
C LEU A 214 -6.96 -3.19 -13.04
N GLU A 215 -5.91 -2.86 -13.80
CA GLU A 215 -4.51 -3.00 -13.36
C GLU A 215 -4.17 -2.09 -12.18
N ILE A 216 -4.79 -0.91 -12.07
CA ILE A 216 -4.63 -0.02 -10.91
C ILE A 216 -5.34 -0.59 -9.67
N GLN A 217 -6.52 -1.17 -9.85
CA GLN A 217 -7.28 -1.80 -8.76
C GLN A 217 -6.68 -3.16 -8.33
N GLY A 218 -5.95 -3.83 -9.24
CA GLY A 218 -5.26 -5.10 -8.98
C GLY A 218 -6.17 -6.34 -8.97
N SER A 219 -7.49 -6.20 -8.95
CA SER A 219 -8.44 -7.30 -9.04
C SER A 219 -9.75 -6.85 -9.70
N GLY A 220 -10.55 -7.79 -10.19
CA GLY A 220 -11.83 -7.47 -10.84
C GLY A 220 -12.70 -8.69 -11.10
N VAL A 221 -13.94 -8.43 -11.50
CA VAL A 221 -14.89 -9.42 -11.99
C VAL A 221 -15.09 -9.20 -13.49
N ILE A 222 -14.88 -10.25 -14.27
CA ILE A 222 -15.18 -10.25 -15.69
C ILE A 222 -16.53 -10.93 -15.90
N GLU A 223 -17.52 -10.17 -16.36
CA GLU A 223 -18.83 -10.66 -16.76
C GLU A 223 -18.69 -11.21 -18.19
N LEU A 224 -18.80 -12.53 -18.32
CA LEU A 224 -18.69 -13.23 -19.59
C LEU A 224 -19.99 -13.15 -20.38
N GLU A 225 -19.90 -13.38 -21.69
CA GLU A 225 -21.04 -13.37 -22.61
C GLU A 225 -22.15 -14.37 -22.23
N ASP A 226 -21.80 -15.47 -21.55
CA ASP A 226 -22.73 -16.49 -21.05
C ASP A 226 -23.33 -16.16 -19.67
N GLY A 227 -23.07 -14.96 -19.14
CA GLY A 227 -23.51 -14.51 -17.83
C GLY A 227 -22.67 -15.03 -16.65
N LYS A 228 -21.69 -15.91 -16.89
CA LYS A 228 -20.78 -16.36 -15.82
C LYS A 228 -19.83 -15.24 -15.40
N ARG A 229 -19.35 -15.34 -14.17
CA ARG A 229 -18.36 -14.42 -13.60
C ARG A 229 -17.00 -15.09 -13.51
N LEU A 230 -16.00 -14.45 -14.11
CA LEU A 230 -14.60 -14.80 -13.95
C LEU A 230 -13.95 -13.79 -13.01
N TYR A 231 -13.54 -14.26 -11.83
CA TYR A 231 -12.79 -13.43 -10.89
C TYR A 231 -11.31 -13.45 -11.27
N VAL A 232 -10.73 -12.26 -11.37
CA VAL A 232 -9.30 -12.08 -11.70
C VAL A 232 -8.61 -11.29 -10.59
N GLY A 233 -7.38 -11.68 -10.28
CA GLY A 233 -6.55 -11.03 -9.28
C GLY A 233 -5.12 -10.86 -9.76
N TYR A 234 -4.41 -9.91 -9.16
CA TYR A 234 -3.00 -9.64 -9.39
C TYR A 234 -2.19 -10.94 -9.24
N ASP A 235 -1.26 -11.15 -10.17
CA ASP A 235 -0.30 -12.24 -10.13
C ASP A 235 1.13 -11.72 -10.18
N ALA A 236 1.43 -10.85 -11.16
CA ALA A 236 2.75 -10.22 -11.31
C ALA A 236 2.66 -8.83 -11.93
N GLN A 237 3.79 -8.14 -12.02
CA GLN A 237 3.95 -6.89 -12.74
C GLN A 237 5.29 -6.84 -13.46
N ASN A 238 5.41 -5.99 -14.47
CA ASN A 238 6.63 -5.84 -15.27
C ASN A 238 7.81 -5.11 -14.57
N GLY A 239 7.62 -4.65 -13.33
CA GLY A 239 8.63 -3.91 -12.55
C GLY A 239 8.93 -2.49 -13.03
N ALA A 240 8.23 -1.99 -14.04
CA ALA A 240 8.39 -0.63 -14.53
C ALA A 240 7.70 0.39 -13.60
N PRO A 241 8.16 1.65 -13.55
CA PRO A 241 7.58 2.65 -12.64
C PRO A 241 6.13 2.97 -13.01
N TYR A 242 5.30 3.14 -11.98
CA TYR A 242 3.94 3.63 -12.11
C TYR A 242 3.92 5.13 -12.42
N THR A 243 3.02 5.57 -13.30
CA THR A 243 2.74 6.99 -13.53
C THR A 243 1.24 7.22 -13.54
N ALA A 244 0.75 8.12 -12.67
CA ALA A 244 -0.66 8.46 -12.60
C ALA A 244 -1.10 9.24 -13.85
N ILE A 245 -2.01 8.66 -14.63
CA ILE A 245 -2.55 9.30 -15.84
C ILE A 245 -3.31 10.60 -15.55
N ALA A 246 -3.91 10.73 -14.37
CA ALA A 246 -4.54 11.97 -13.92
C ALA A 246 -3.52 13.13 -13.93
N GLY A 247 -2.32 12.90 -13.38
CA GLY A 247 -1.25 13.89 -13.38
C GLY A 247 -0.75 14.24 -14.79
N VAL A 248 -0.77 13.27 -15.72
CA VAL A 248 -0.43 13.50 -17.13
C VAL A 248 -1.45 14.43 -17.80
N LEU A 249 -2.75 14.20 -17.58
CA LEU A 249 -3.82 15.02 -18.16
C LEU A 249 -3.86 16.43 -17.55
N ILE A 250 -3.62 16.55 -16.24
CA ILE A 250 -3.51 17.83 -15.55
C ILE A 250 -2.34 18.65 -16.10
N LYS A 251 -1.16 18.03 -16.24
CA LYS A 251 0.02 18.71 -16.80
C LYS A 251 -0.20 19.20 -18.23
N LYS A 252 -1.09 18.55 -18.98
CA LYS A 252 -1.48 18.95 -20.34
C LYS A 252 -2.55 20.04 -20.38
N GLY A 253 -3.08 20.49 -19.24
CA GLY A 253 -4.17 21.47 -19.17
C GLY A 253 -5.54 20.91 -19.57
N VAL A 254 -5.69 19.58 -19.67
CA VAL A 254 -6.96 18.93 -20.04
C VAL A 254 -7.94 18.90 -18.86
N MET A 255 -7.41 18.76 -17.65
CA MET A 255 -8.16 18.59 -16.41
C MET A 255 -7.48 19.33 -15.27
N THR A 256 -8.19 19.55 -14.16
CA THR A 256 -7.63 20.08 -12.91
C THR A 256 -7.55 18.98 -11.86
N LYS A 257 -6.87 19.24 -10.74
CA LYS A 257 -6.83 18.29 -9.61
C LYS A 257 -8.20 18.00 -9.01
N ASP A 258 -9.15 18.91 -9.20
CA ASP A 258 -10.48 18.84 -8.60
C ASP A 258 -11.46 18.04 -9.46
N ASN A 259 -11.25 17.98 -10.79
CA ASN A 259 -12.15 17.26 -11.71
C ASN A 259 -11.53 16.00 -12.35
N ALA A 260 -10.26 15.68 -12.07
CA ALA A 260 -9.59 14.49 -12.61
C ALA A 260 -9.99 13.19 -11.89
N SER A 261 -11.30 12.89 -11.83
CA SER A 261 -11.83 11.62 -11.34
C SER A 261 -11.63 10.49 -12.36
N MET A 262 -11.71 9.24 -11.91
CA MET A 262 -11.64 8.06 -12.78
C MET A 262 -12.66 8.13 -13.91
N GLN A 263 -13.90 8.47 -13.59
CA GLN A 263 -15.02 8.57 -14.53
C GLN A 263 -14.79 9.68 -15.56
N ALA A 264 -14.29 10.83 -15.11
CA ALA A 264 -14.00 11.95 -16.00
C ALA A 264 -12.80 11.67 -16.93
N ILE A 265 -11.77 10.98 -16.42
CA ILE A 265 -10.62 10.53 -17.22
C ILE A 265 -11.06 9.50 -18.27
N LYS A 266 -11.87 8.51 -17.87
CA LYS A 266 -12.41 7.49 -18.78
C LYS A 266 -13.20 8.14 -19.92
N ARG A 267 -14.17 8.99 -19.58
CA ARG A 267 -15.01 9.73 -20.54
C ARG A 267 -14.18 10.58 -21.50
N TYR A 268 -13.18 11.30 -20.99
CA TYR A 268 -12.29 12.10 -21.83
C TYR A 268 -11.53 11.25 -22.85
N LEU A 269 -10.91 10.16 -22.40
CA LEU A 269 -10.07 9.33 -23.26
C LEU A 269 -10.90 8.54 -24.29
N GLU A 270 -12.10 8.08 -23.93
CA GLU A 270 -13.05 7.45 -24.86
C GLU A 270 -13.50 8.41 -25.97
N ALA A 271 -13.72 9.69 -25.63
CA ALA A 271 -14.03 10.73 -26.62
C ALA A 271 -12.81 11.14 -27.49
N HIS A 272 -11.58 10.77 -27.08
CA HIS A 272 -10.33 11.15 -27.76
C HIS A 272 -9.43 9.93 -28.04
N PRO A 273 -9.88 8.97 -28.87
CA PRO A 273 -9.16 7.70 -29.10
C PRO A 273 -7.74 7.90 -29.65
N LYS A 274 -7.51 8.95 -30.46
CA LYS A 274 -6.17 9.30 -30.97
C LYS A 274 -5.17 9.72 -29.88
N GLN A 275 -5.66 10.14 -28.71
CA GLN A 275 -4.83 10.53 -27.55
C GLN A 275 -4.68 9.41 -26.53
N MET A 276 -5.58 8.42 -26.54
CA MET A 276 -5.63 7.30 -25.59
C MET A 276 -4.25 6.69 -25.39
N ASP A 277 -3.64 6.13 -26.45
CA ASP A 277 -2.34 5.47 -26.37
C ASP A 277 -1.24 6.39 -25.87
N LYS A 278 -1.22 7.66 -26.29
CA LYS A 278 -0.22 8.64 -25.87
C LYS A 278 -0.29 8.94 -24.37
N VAL A 279 -1.48 8.85 -23.78
CA VAL A 279 -1.71 9.11 -22.36
C VAL A 279 -1.50 7.85 -21.53
N ILE A 280 -2.18 6.74 -21.86
CA ILE A 280 -2.10 5.51 -21.06
C ILE A 280 -0.68 4.94 -21.03
N ASN A 281 0.06 5.04 -22.14
CA ASN A 281 1.43 4.54 -22.24
C ASN A 281 2.46 5.38 -21.47
N LYS A 282 2.07 6.53 -20.89
CA LYS A 282 2.91 7.21 -19.90
C LYS A 282 3.07 6.39 -18.63
N ASN A 283 2.06 5.60 -18.27
CA ASN A 283 2.22 4.58 -17.23
C ASN A 283 2.97 3.37 -17.80
N LYS A 284 4.28 3.26 -17.49
CA LYS A 284 5.10 2.14 -17.98
C LYS A 284 4.78 0.83 -17.28
N SER A 285 4.29 0.89 -16.04
CA SER A 285 3.84 -0.27 -15.25
C SER A 285 2.77 -1.05 -15.99
N PHE A 286 2.83 -2.38 -15.93
CA PHE A 286 1.85 -3.30 -16.49
C PHE A 286 1.63 -4.47 -15.51
N VAL A 287 0.38 -4.84 -15.25
CA VAL A 287 0.00 -5.92 -14.32
C VAL A 287 -0.50 -7.15 -15.08
N PHE A 288 -0.08 -8.32 -14.62
CA PHE A 288 -0.52 -9.64 -15.06
C PHE A 288 -1.48 -10.23 -14.04
N PHE A 289 -2.44 -11.03 -14.53
CA PHE A 289 -3.54 -11.54 -13.73
C PHE A 289 -3.61 -13.05 -13.73
N ARG A 290 -4.24 -13.60 -12.69
CA ARG A 290 -4.62 -15.02 -12.61
C ARG A 290 -6.10 -15.16 -12.30
N LYS A 291 -6.65 -16.34 -12.59
CA LYS A 291 -8.00 -16.72 -12.16
C LYS A 291 -8.05 -16.86 -10.63
N MET A 292 -9.17 -16.45 -10.05
CA MET A 292 -9.45 -16.59 -8.62
C MET A 292 -10.63 -17.54 -8.42
N SER A 293 -10.53 -18.41 -7.40
CA SER A 293 -11.48 -19.51 -7.17
C SER A 293 -12.77 -19.11 -6.45
N ASP A 294 -12.73 -18.06 -5.61
CA ASP A 294 -13.80 -17.78 -4.63
C ASP A 294 -14.25 -16.30 -4.61
N GLY A 295 -13.85 -15.50 -5.60
CA GLY A 295 -14.20 -14.08 -5.70
C GLY A 295 -13.62 -13.18 -4.62
N SER A 296 -12.83 -13.74 -3.69
CA SER A 296 -12.05 -13.01 -2.72
C SER A 296 -10.89 -12.31 -3.42
N ALA A 297 -10.84 -10.98 -3.35
CA ALA A 297 -9.65 -10.25 -3.77
C ALA A 297 -8.49 -10.60 -2.83
N LEU A 298 -7.36 -11.06 -3.37
CA LEU A 298 -6.15 -11.29 -2.59
C LEU A 298 -5.31 -10.02 -2.54
N GLY A 299 -4.96 -9.61 -1.33
CA GLY A 299 -4.01 -8.53 -1.12
C GLY A 299 -2.58 -9.00 -1.38
N SER A 300 -1.66 -8.05 -1.48
CA SER A 300 -0.22 -8.32 -1.62
C SER A 300 0.41 -9.06 -0.42
N GLN A 301 -0.29 -9.19 0.72
CA GLN A 301 0.10 -10.15 1.77
C GLN A 301 -0.09 -11.62 1.35
N GLY A 302 -0.86 -11.89 0.30
CA GLY A 302 -1.25 -13.23 -0.13
C GLY A 302 -2.48 -13.78 0.61
N VAL A 303 -3.29 -12.91 1.23
CA VAL A 303 -4.51 -13.30 1.96
C VAL A 303 -5.73 -12.57 1.41
N ALA A 304 -6.91 -13.15 1.63
CA ALA A 304 -8.19 -12.56 1.23
C ALA A 304 -8.45 -11.23 1.96
N LEU A 305 -8.85 -10.22 1.19
CA LEU A 305 -9.21 -8.90 1.69
C LEU A 305 -10.65 -8.89 2.22
N THR A 306 -10.86 -8.18 3.32
CA THR A 306 -12.17 -7.96 3.94
C THR A 306 -12.68 -6.55 3.61
N PRO A 307 -13.83 -6.42 2.93
CA PRO A 307 -14.44 -5.13 2.62
C PRO A 307 -14.67 -4.27 3.86
N GLY A 308 -14.08 -3.08 3.85
CA GLY A 308 -14.13 -2.06 4.88
C GLY A 308 -13.15 -2.27 6.05
N TYR A 309 -12.32 -3.33 6.03
CA TYR A 309 -11.41 -3.69 7.13
C TYR A 309 -9.98 -3.97 6.67
N SER A 310 -9.75 -4.23 5.38
CA SER A 310 -8.40 -4.28 4.81
C SER A 310 -7.94 -2.91 4.34
N LEU A 311 -6.67 -2.60 4.58
CA LEU A 311 -6.04 -1.35 4.20
C LEU A 311 -4.79 -1.63 3.35
N ALA A 312 -4.69 -0.98 2.19
CA ALA A 312 -3.44 -0.90 1.45
C ALA A 312 -2.55 0.17 2.07
N ILE A 313 -1.28 -0.15 2.33
CA ILE A 313 -0.32 0.74 3.01
C ILE A 313 0.97 0.92 2.20
N ASP A 314 1.82 1.84 2.67
CA ASP A 314 3.21 1.92 2.20
C ASP A 314 4.11 1.02 3.04
N LYS A 315 4.57 -0.09 2.45
CA LYS A 315 5.40 -1.12 3.12
C LYS A 315 6.77 -0.62 3.58
N GLN A 316 7.19 0.58 3.15
CA GLN A 316 8.39 1.23 3.71
C GLN A 316 8.16 1.65 5.16
N TRP A 317 6.92 1.97 5.55
CA TRP A 317 6.59 2.58 6.83
C TRP A 317 5.75 1.69 7.73
N VAL A 318 4.82 0.91 7.16
CA VAL A 318 3.89 0.06 7.91
C VAL A 318 4.18 -1.43 7.64
N PRO A 319 4.35 -2.26 8.68
CA PRO A 319 4.49 -3.71 8.53
C PRO A 319 3.23 -4.35 7.93
N MET A 320 3.40 -5.28 6.99
CA MET A 320 2.28 -6.08 6.48
C MET A 320 1.66 -6.92 7.60
N GLY A 321 0.34 -7.05 7.61
CA GLY A 321 -0.45 -7.77 8.60
C GLY A 321 -0.70 -7.01 9.90
N ALA A 322 -0.10 -5.83 10.10
CA ALA A 322 -0.31 -5.04 11.30
C ALA A 322 -1.76 -4.53 11.40
N PRO A 323 -2.38 -4.53 12.60
CA PRO A 323 -3.59 -3.77 12.85
C PRO A 323 -3.30 -2.27 12.93
N LEU A 324 -4.22 -1.45 12.43
CA LEU A 324 -4.16 0.01 12.44
C LEU A 324 -5.48 0.61 12.86
N TRP A 325 -5.51 1.41 13.93
CA TRP A 325 -6.70 2.19 14.27
C TRP A 325 -6.79 3.39 13.35
N LEU A 326 -7.75 3.40 12.42
CA LEU A 326 -7.96 4.49 11.47
C LEU A 326 -9.06 5.43 11.99
N ALA A 327 -8.76 6.72 12.10
CA ALA A 327 -9.72 7.79 12.33
C ALA A 327 -9.76 8.73 11.12
N THR A 328 -10.87 8.69 10.37
CA THR A 328 -11.09 9.48 9.15
C THR A 328 -12.59 9.74 8.98
N THR A 329 -12.97 10.38 7.88
CA THR A 329 -14.32 10.28 7.31
C THR A 329 -14.29 9.46 6.01
N ARG A 330 -15.47 9.10 5.52
CA ARG A 330 -15.67 8.48 4.20
C ARG A 330 -16.95 9.00 3.54
N PRO A 331 -17.07 8.91 2.21
CA PRO A 331 -18.34 9.16 1.52
C PRO A 331 -19.45 8.24 2.04
N ASP A 332 -20.68 8.75 2.07
CA ASP A 332 -21.86 7.96 2.34
C ASP A 332 -22.15 6.98 1.18
N SER A 333 -22.84 5.88 1.50
CA SER A 333 -23.14 4.83 0.53
C SER A 333 -24.30 5.15 -0.42
N THR A 334 -25.08 6.20 -0.15
CA THR A 334 -26.18 6.66 -1.01
C THR A 334 -25.94 8.08 -1.53
N ASN A 335 -25.23 8.92 -0.76
CA ASN A 335 -24.86 10.27 -1.19
C ASN A 335 -23.32 10.50 -1.05
N PRO A 336 -22.54 10.38 -2.13
CA PRO A 336 -21.08 10.49 -2.05
C PRO A 336 -20.57 11.88 -1.65
N ASP A 337 -21.42 12.92 -1.74
CA ASP A 337 -21.08 14.28 -1.33
C ASP A 337 -21.17 14.49 0.20
N GLU A 338 -21.82 13.56 0.91
CA GLU A 338 -21.89 13.57 2.36
C GLU A 338 -20.78 12.69 2.98
N ASN A 339 -20.06 13.22 3.96
CA ASN A 339 -19.04 12.48 4.69
C ASN A 339 -19.58 11.93 6.02
N LYS A 340 -19.40 10.63 6.25
CA LYS A 340 -19.68 9.96 7.54
C LYS A 340 -18.39 9.69 8.30
N PRO A 341 -18.38 9.81 9.64
CA PRO A 341 -17.24 9.40 10.46
C PRO A 341 -16.88 7.92 10.25
N MET A 342 -15.59 7.63 10.24
CA MET A 342 -15.05 6.28 10.16
C MET A 342 -13.89 6.14 11.15
N GLN A 343 -14.19 5.48 12.28
CA GLN A 343 -13.24 5.09 13.31
C GLN A 343 -13.24 3.56 13.37
N ARG A 344 -12.16 2.92 12.93
CA ARG A 344 -12.15 1.47 12.74
C ARG A 344 -10.75 0.89 12.84
N LEU A 345 -10.67 -0.32 13.41
CA LEU A 345 -9.44 -1.11 13.36
C LEU A 345 -9.34 -1.81 12.01
N MET A 346 -8.39 -1.35 11.20
CA MET A 346 -8.07 -1.88 9.88
C MET A 346 -6.88 -2.84 9.97
N ILE A 347 -6.69 -3.73 8.98
CA ILE A 347 -5.52 -4.62 8.90
C ILE A 347 -4.76 -4.32 7.61
N ALA A 348 -3.44 -4.12 7.71
CA ALA A 348 -2.55 -3.89 6.57
C ALA A 348 -2.36 -5.16 5.72
N GLN A 349 -3.30 -5.47 4.85
CA GLN A 349 -3.28 -6.71 4.05
C GLN A 349 -2.86 -6.47 2.59
N ASP A 350 -2.68 -5.21 2.21
CA ASP A 350 -2.36 -4.85 0.84
C ASP A 350 -1.37 -3.69 0.69
N THR A 351 -0.97 -3.40 -0.54
CA THR A 351 -0.08 -2.31 -0.94
C THR A 351 -0.49 -1.82 -2.32
N GLY A 352 -0.11 -0.60 -2.67
CA GLY A 352 -0.35 -0.08 -4.00
C GLY A 352 0.77 0.84 -4.47
N GLY A 353 1.00 0.88 -5.79
CA GLY A 353 2.06 1.71 -6.38
C GLY A 353 1.95 3.20 -6.01
N ALA A 354 0.72 3.70 -5.89
CA ALA A 354 0.36 5.08 -5.54
C ALA A 354 0.24 5.33 -4.02
N ILE A 355 0.35 4.29 -3.20
CA ILE A 355 0.20 4.37 -1.74
C ILE A 355 1.59 4.60 -1.15
N ARG A 356 1.94 5.87 -0.98
CA ARG A 356 3.26 6.31 -0.51
C ARG A 356 3.16 7.29 0.64
N GLY A 357 4.01 7.10 1.65
CA GLY A 357 4.14 7.96 2.82
C GLY A 357 3.71 7.32 4.14
N LYS A 358 4.13 7.96 5.23
CA LYS A 358 3.93 7.51 6.63
C LYS A 358 2.48 7.40 7.07
N VAL A 359 1.63 8.35 6.65
CA VAL A 359 0.20 8.37 6.98
C VAL A 359 -0.60 8.44 5.68
N ARG A 360 -0.61 7.32 4.99
CA ARG A 360 -1.31 7.11 3.72
C ARG A 360 -1.94 5.73 3.74
N GLY A 361 -3.17 5.59 3.25
CA GLY A 361 -3.78 4.28 3.06
C GLY A 361 -4.93 4.26 2.05
N ASP A 362 -5.18 3.11 1.47
CA ASP A 362 -6.32 2.86 0.56
C ASP A 362 -7.26 1.84 1.19
N VAL A 363 -8.51 2.20 1.44
CA VAL A 363 -9.49 1.31 2.07
C VAL A 363 -10.10 0.40 1.02
N PHE A 364 -10.04 -0.91 1.25
CA PHE A 364 -10.70 -1.88 0.37
C PHE A 364 -12.20 -1.89 0.64
N TRP A 365 -13.03 -1.55 -0.33
CA TRP A 365 -14.50 -1.51 -0.17
C TRP A 365 -15.23 -2.76 -0.68
N GLY A 366 -14.53 -3.72 -1.29
CA GLY A 366 -15.14 -4.91 -1.88
C GLY A 366 -15.66 -4.67 -3.30
N GLY A 367 -16.61 -5.49 -3.73
CA GLY A 367 -17.27 -5.36 -5.03
C GLY A 367 -18.68 -4.76 -4.93
N GLY A 368 -19.26 -4.45 -6.09
CA GLY A 368 -20.62 -3.94 -6.22
C GLY A 368 -20.74 -2.41 -6.24
N GLU A 369 -21.95 -1.92 -6.48
CA GLU A 369 -22.22 -0.50 -6.72
C GLU A 369 -21.87 0.38 -5.53
N LYS A 370 -22.25 -0.04 -4.30
CA LYS A 370 -21.93 0.70 -3.07
C LYS A 370 -20.42 0.82 -2.87
N ALA A 371 -19.67 -0.26 -3.10
CA ALA A 371 -18.21 -0.23 -2.97
C ALA A 371 -17.58 0.70 -4.00
N THR A 372 -18.07 0.64 -5.25
CA THR A 372 -17.64 1.51 -6.36
C THR A 372 -17.89 2.98 -6.04
N LEU A 373 -19.08 3.29 -5.50
CA LEU A 373 -19.47 4.67 -5.16
C LEU A 373 -18.59 5.24 -4.05
N ILE A 374 -18.44 4.51 -2.94
CA ILE A 374 -17.64 4.98 -1.80
C ILE A 374 -16.17 5.08 -2.22
N ALA A 375 -15.61 4.05 -2.83
CA ALA A 375 -14.20 4.03 -3.23
C ALA A 375 -13.85 5.15 -4.22
N GLY A 376 -14.70 5.35 -5.24
CA GLY A 376 -14.47 6.35 -6.27
C GLY A 376 -14.50 7.80 -5.79
N HIS A 377 -15.13 8.08 -4.65
CA HIS A 377 -15.25 9.43 -4.07
C HIS A 377 -14.42 9.60 -2.80
N MET A 378 -13.83 8.53 -2.26
CA MET A 378 -13.05 8.61 -1.02
C MET A 378 -11.72 9.30 -1.29
N LYS A 379 -11.57 10.49 -0.71
CA LYS A 379 -10.36 11.32 -0.71
C LYS A 379 -10.38 12.14 0.57
N ASN A 380 -10.17 11.45 1.68
CA ASN A 380 -10.44 11.96 3.01
C ASN A 380 -9.17 12.11 3.82
N HIS A 381 -9.12 13.16 4.62
CA HIS A 381 -8.04 13.35 5.57
C HIS A 381 -8.30 12.55 6.84
N GLY A 382 -7.23 12.01 7.41
CA GLY A 382 -7.33 11.22 8.63
C GLY A 382 -5.98 10.92 9.26
N HIS A 383 -6.02 10.09 10.29
CA HIS A 383 -4.86 9.62 11.02
C HIS A 383 -5.01 8.13 11.33
N TYR A 384 -3.89 7.44 11.54
CA TYR A 384 -3.92 6.12 12.15
C TYR A 384 -2.84 5.92 13.20
N TRP A 385 -3.10 4.96 14.08
CA TRP A 385 -2.14 4.39 15.01
C TRP A 385 -1.86 2.95 14.61
N ILE A 386 -0.59 2.58 14.53
CA ILE A 386 -0.17 1.21 14.25
C ILE A 386 -0.18 0.45 15.58
N LEU A 387 -0.86 -0.68 15.64
CA LEU A 387 -0.85 -1.56 16.82
C LEU A 387 0.29 -2.57 16.67
N LEU A 388 1.38 -2.34 17.40
CA LEU A 388 2.55 -3.22 17.37
C LEU A 388 2.50 -4.22 18.52
N PRO A 389 3.02 -5.45 18.35
CA PRO A 389 3.17 -6.39 19.45
C PRO A 389 3.93 -5.74 20.61
N LYS A 390 3.42 -5.84 21.85
CA LYS A 390 3.97 -5.11 23.01
C LYS A 390 5.48 -5.30 23.18
N HIS A 391 5.97 -6.53 23.00
CA HIS A 391 7.39 -6.86 23.16
C HIS A 391 8.27 -6.23 22.08
N ALA A 392 7.71 -5.91 20.91
CA ALA A 392 8.45 -5.24 19.83
C ALA A 392 8.62 -3.74 20.10
N VAL A 393 7.64 -3.09 20.75
CA VAL A 393 7.75 -1.67 21.11
C VAL A 393 8.95 -1.42 22.03
N SER A 394 9.18 -2.31 23.01
CA SER A 394 10.36 -2.23 23.88
C SER A 394 11.70 -2.33 23.12
N ARG A 395 11.74 -2.93 21.92
CA ARG A 395 12.94 -2.96 21.07
C ARG A 395 13.15 -1.66 20.31
N LEU A 396 12.07 -0.99 19.89
CA LEU A 396 12.13 0.33 19.25
C LEU A 396 12.71 1.40 20.18
N GLU A 397 12.52 1.24 21.49
CA GLU A 397 13.09 2.12 22.51
C GLU A 397 14.58 1.84 22.75
N LYS A 398 14.99 0.55 22.77
CA LYS A 398 16.40 0.16 23.00
C LYS A 398 17.34 0.53 21.86
N ASN A 399 16.91 0.41 20.61
CA ASN A 399 17.76 0.78 19.46
C ASN A 399 18.08 2.29 19.40
N LYS A 400 17.33 3.14 20.12
CA LYS A 400 17.63 4.57 20.28
C LYS A 400 18.69 4.87 21.35
N LEU A 401 18.88 3.97 22.33
CA LEU A 401 19.88 4.15 23.38
C LEU A 401 21.31 3.81 22.92
N ILE A 402 21.45 3.01 21.86
CA ILE A 402 22.75 2.55 21.34
C ILE A 402 23.28 3.47 20.22
N SER A 403 22.46 4.38 19.70
CA SER A 403 22.80 5.30 18.60
C SER A 403 23.02 6.75 19.02
N GLY A 404 23.21 7.00 20.33
CA GLY A 404 23.46 8.32 20.92
C GLY A 404 24.91 8.61 21.20
#